data_AF-A0A2N0Z9Q7-F1
#
_entry.id   AF-A0A2N0Z9Q7-F1
#
_cell.length_a   1.000
_cell.length_b   1.000
_cell.length_c   1.000
_cell.angle_alpha   90.00
_cell.angle_beta   90.00
_cell.angle_gamma   90.00
#
_symmetry.space_group_name_H-M   'P 1'
#
loop_
_entity.id
_entity.type
_entity.pdbx_description
1 polymer ?
#
loop_
_entity_poly.entity_id
_entity_poly.type
_entity_poly.pdbx_seq_one_letter_code
_entity_poly.pdbx_strand_id
1 'polypeptide(L)'
;MYIVSLVLQLLLIFAFFFSGLGKIKGAQMQVETFAYLRLPQWFRVVTGWIALIGVAGLIIGFWNKGILTLSALWLACIMLGAIMFHIRSKDPINKMMPAAILMAFALILAGIQLT
;
A
#
# COMPACT_ATOMS: atom_id res chain seq x y z
N MET A 1 18.40 4.12 -12.40
CA MET A 1 18.68 4.25 -10.95
C MET A 1 18.42 2.93 -10.23
N TYR A 2 19.29 1.92 -10.42
CA TYR A 2 19.00 0.56 -9.96
C TYR A 2 18.90 0.42 -8.43
N ILE A 3 19.86 0.97 -7.69
CA ILE A 3 19.89 0.90 -6.22
C ILE A 3 18.63 1.55 -5.61
N VAL A 4 18.23 2.71 -6.12
CA VAL A 4 17.03 3.43 -5.64
C VAL A 4 15.76 2.59 -5.85
N SER A 5 15.60 2.00 -7.05
CA SER A 5 14.47 1.11 -7.34
C SER A 5 14.43 -0.08 -6.38
N LEU A 6 15.58 -0.71 -6.14
CA LEU A 6 15.68 -1.88 -5.25
C LEU A 6 15.30 -1.52 -3.81
N VAL A 7 15.79 -0.38 -3.30
CA VAL A 7 15.47 0.10 -1.95
C VAL A 7 13.98 0.39 -1.81
N LEU A 8 13.39 1.13 -2.76
CA LEU A 8 11.95 1.44 -2.73
C LEU A 8 11.09 0.18 -2.85
N GLN A 9 11.45 -0.74 -3.74
CA GLN A 9 10.72 -1.99 -3.96
C GLN A 9 10.72 -2.86 -2.70
N LEU A 10 11.88 -3.04 -2.05
CA LEU A 10 11.97 -3.79 -0.79
C LEU A 10 11.17 -3.12 0.33
N LEU A 11 11.29 -1.79 0.48
CA LEU A 11 10.54 -1.04 1.48
C LEU A 11 9.04 -1.23 1.30
N LEU A 12 8.53 -1.10 0.07
CA LEU A 12 7.12 -1.29 -0.24
C LEU A 12 6.69 -2.75 0.00
N ILE A 13 7.49 -3.75 -0.40
CA ILE A 13 7.22 -5.16 -0.12
C ILE A 13 7.02 -5.36 1.38
N PHE A 14 7.96 -4.93 2.22
CA PHE A 14 7.86 -5.12 3.66
C PHE A 14 6.67 -4.36 4.26
N ALA A 15 6.49 -3.08 3.91
CA ALA A 15 5.42 -2.26 4.44
C ALA A 15 4.04 -2.83 4.12
N PHE A 16 3.79 -3.20 2.85
CA PHE A 16 2.51 -3.73 2.42
C PHE A 16 2.30 -5.19 2.83
N PHE A 17 3.36 -5.99 2.97
CA PHE A 17 3.27 -7.36 3.46
C PHE A 17 2.77 -7.39 4.91
N PHE A 18 3.40 -6.64 5.82
CA PHE A 18 2.97 -6.58 7.21
C PHE A 18 1.61 -5.90 7.37
N SER A 19 1.35 -4.84 6.61
CA SER A 19 0.07 -4.15 6.59
C SER A 19 -1.07 -5.06 6.09
N GLY A 20 -0.83 -5.83 5.02
CA GLY A 20 -1.79 -6.78 4.44
C GLY A 20 -2.05 -7.96 5.37
N LEU A 21 -1.00 -8.58 5.92
CA LEU A 21 -1.13 -9.64 6.91
C LEU A 21 -1.86 -9.18 8.17
N GLY A 22 -1.55 -7.99 8.68
CA GLY A 22 -2.26 -7.42 9.84
C GLY A 22 -3.76 -7.23 9.58
N LYS A 23 -4.12 -6.82 8.36
CA LYS A 23 -5.52 -6.71 7.93
C LYS A 23 -6.22 -8.06 7.79
N ILE A 24 -5.53 -9.12 7.40
CA ILE A 24 -6.15 -10.45 7.32
C ILE A 24 -6.26 -11.08 8.71
N LYS A 25 -5.19 -11.02 9.51
CA LYS A 25 -5.09 -11.69 10.81
C LYS A 25 -5.86 -11.02 11.95
N GLY A 26 -6.41 -9.83 11.76
CA GLY A 26 -7.13 -9.18 12.85
C GLY A 26 -6.25 -8.41 13.82
N ALA A 27 -5.08 -7.92 13.38
CA ALA A 27 -4.22 -7.12 14.25
C ALA A 27 -5.00 -5.94 14.85
N GLN A 28 -4.95 -5.78 16.17
CA GLN A 28 -5.80 -4.85 16.92
C GLN A 28 -5.80 -3.44 16.33
N MET A 29 -4.61 -2.90 16.01
CA MET A 29 -4.45 -1.61 15.35
C MET A 29 -5.25 -1.49 14.03
N GLN A 30 -5.28 -2.54 13.20
CA GLN A 30 -6.03 -2.54 11.94
C GLN A 30 -7.54 -2.67 12.18
N VAL A 31 -7.95 -3.46 13.17
CA VAL A 31 -9.38 -3.61 13.54
C VAL A 31 -9.94 -2.27 14.03
N GLU A 32 -9.22 -1.59 14.94
CA GLU A 32 -9.58 -0.29 15.50
C GLU A 32 -9.58 0.80 14.43
N THR A 33 -8.58 0.83 13.53
CA THR A 33 -8.53 1.79 12.42
C THR A 33 -9.76 1.67 11.51
N PHE A 34 -10.14 0.45 11.12
CA PHE A 34 -11.31 0.27 10.25
C PHE A 34 -12.62 0.59 10.97
N ALA A 35 -12.73 0.24 12.25
CA ALA A 35 -13.89 0.62 13.08
C ALA A 35 -14.01 2.15 13.21
N TYR A 36 -12.90 2.84 13.47
CA TYR A 36 -12.84 4.30 13.52
C TYR A 36 -13.25 4.96 12.19
N LEU A 37 -12.77 4.41 11.07
CA LEU A 37 -13.14 4.85 9.73
C LEU A 37 -14.57 4.45 9.31
N ARG A 38 -15.33 3.79 10.19
CA ARG A 38 -16.69 3.28 9.93
C ARG A 38 -16.73 2.36 8.70
N LEU A 39 -15.70 1.53 8.54
CA LEU A 39 -15.60 0.54 7.48
C LEU A 39 -15.91 -0.86 8.02
N PRO A 40 -16.62 -1.71 7.27
CA PRO A 40 -16.96 -3.04 7.75
C PRO A 40 -15.72 -3.94 7.82
N GLN A 41 -15.72 -4.89 8.76
CA GLN A 41 -14.56 -5.75 9.00
C GLN A 41 -14.24 -6.70 7.84
N TRP A 42 -15.23 -7.07 7.02
CA TRP A 42 -14.98 -7.84 5.80
C TRP A 42 -14.15 -7.03 4.79
N PHE A 43 -14.37 -5.71 4.68
CA PHE A 43 -13.62 -4.83 3.79
C PHE A 43 -12.16 -4.71 4.23
N ARG A 44 -11.88 -4.78 5.54
CA ARG A 44 -10.52 -4.89 6.08
C ARG A 44 -9.80 -6.13 5.54
N VAL A 45 -10.42 -7.30 5.62
CA VAL A 45 -9.83 -8.55 5.14
C VAL A 45 -9.62 -8.52 3.62
N VAL A 46 -10.61 -8.04 2.85
CA VAL A 46 -10.53 -7.92 1.39
C VAL A 46 -9.39 -6.98 0.96
N THR A 47 -9.29 -5.79 1.56
CA THR A 47 -8.20 -4.87 1.28
C THR A 47 -6.83 -5.42 1.70
N GLY A 48 -6.78 -6.28 2.71
CA GLY A 48 -5.58 -7.04 3.07
C GLY A 48 -5.10 -7.95 1.95
N TRP A 49 -5.99 -8.76 1.37
CA TRP A 49 -5.66 -9.61 0.23
C TRP A 49 -5.27 -8.82 -1.02
N ILE A 50 -6.01 -7.75 -1.32
CA ILE A 50 -5.71 -6.83 -2.43
C ILE A 50 -4.30 -6.23 -2.29
N ALA A 51 -3.88 -5.87 -1.07
CA ALA A 51 -2.52 -5.41 -0.82
C ALA A 51 -1.48 -6.52 -1.04
N LEU A 52 -1.75 -7.74 -0.58
CA LEU A 52 -0.83 -8.88 -0.79
C LEU A 52 -0.68 -9.29 -2.26
N ILE A 53 -1.71 -9.10 -3.09
CA ILE A 53 -1.60 -9.24 -4.56
C ILE A 53 -0.59 -8.23 -5.10
N GLY A 54 -0.65 -6.98 -4.65
CA GLY A 54 0.34 -5.96 -4.99
C GLY A 54 1.76 -6.33 -4.54
N VAL A 55 1.90 -6.92 -3.34
CA VAL A 55 3.20 -7.42 -2.84
C VAL A 55 3.73 -8.56 -3.72
N ALA A 56 2.89 -9.54 -4.08
CA ALA A 56 3.28 -10.62 -4.99
C ALA A 56 3.73 -10.05 -6.34
N GLY A 57 3.03 -9.06 -6.86
CA GLY A 57 3.41 -8.34 -8.07
C GLY A 57 4.75 -7.60 -7.93
N LEU A 58 5.01 -6.91 -6.81
CA LEU A 58 6.32 -6.31 -6.54
C LEU A 58 7.43 -7.36 -6.48
N ILE A 59 7.19 -8.55 -5.93
CA ILE A 59 8.18 -9.64 -5.91
C ILE A 59 8.46 -10.14 -7.33
N ILE A 60 7.42 -10.43 -8.12
CA ILE A 60 7.59 -10.81 -9.54
C ILE A 60 8.29 -9.70 -10.32
N GLY A 61 8.10 -8.44 -9.90
CA GLY A 61 8.74 -7.26 -10.45
C GLY A 61 10.28 -7.26 -10.45
N PHE A 62 10.94 -8.10 -9.65
CA PHE A 62 12.39 -8.29 -9.73
C PHE A 62 12.84 -8.85 -11.09
N TRP A 63 11.98 -9.61 -11.77
CA TRP A 63 12.28 -10.20 -13.08
C TRP A 63 11.54 -9.51 -14.24
N ASN A 64 10.45 -8.78 -13.95
CA ASN A 64 9.64 -8.14 -14.98
C ASN A 64 9.32 -6.68 -14.63
N LYS A 65 9.92 -5.77 -15.40
CA LYS A 65 9.75 -4.33 -15.22
C LYS A 65 8.31 -3.85 -15.37
N GLY A 66 7.56 -4.41 -16.33
CA GLY A 66 6.16 -4.05 -16.56
C GLY A 66 5.26 -4.44 -15.38
N ILE A 67 5.48 -5.63 -14.82
CA ILE A 67 4.77 -6.09 -13.61
C ILE A 67 5.15 -5.22 -12.41
N LEU A 68 6.42 -4.81 -12.28
CA LEU A 68 6.85 -3.89 -11.22
C LEU A 68 6.08 -2.56 -11.28
N THR A 69 5.99 -1.94 -12.45
CA THR A 69 5.26 -0.68 -12.65
C THR A 69 3.77 -0.84 -12.34
N LEU A 70 3.12 -1.89 -12.86
CA LEU A 70 1.71 -2.15 -12.60
C LEU A 70 1.43 -2.38 -11.10
N SER A 71 2.32 -3.09 -10.41
CA SER A 71 2.18 -3.39 -8.98
C SER A 71 2.38 -2.14 -8.12
N ALA A 72 3.35 -1.29 -8.47
CA ALA A 72 3.56 -0.01 -7.81
C ALA A 72 2.34 0.91 -7.98
N LEU A 73 1.80 1.03 -9.20
CA LEU A 73 0.57 1.81 -9.44
C LEU A 73 -0.64 1.24 -8.71
N TRP A 74 -0.78 -0.08 -8.68
CA TRP A 74 -1.83 -0.77 -7.92
C TRP A 74 -1.79 -0.41 -6.44
N LEU A 75 -0.61 -0.48 -5.81
CA LEU A 75 -0.44 -0.11 -4.41
C LEU A 75 -0.68 1.39 -4.16
N ALA A 76 -0.29 2.26 -5.11
CA ALA A 76 -0.60 3.68 -5.05
C ALA A 76 -2.13 3.93 -5.06
N CYS A 77 -2.89 3.21 -5.89
CA CYS A 77 -4.36 3.28 -5.90
C CYS A 77 -4.98 2.86 -4.57
N ILE A 78 -4.45 1.81 -3.91
CA ILE A 78 -4.91 1.41 -2.57
C ILE A 78 -4.66 2.52 -1.55
N MET A 79 -3.49 3.16 -1.58
CA MET A 79 -3.17 4.27 -0.66
C MET A 79 -4.03 5.49 -0.92
N LEU A 80 -4.34 5.80 -2.18
CA LEU A 80 -5.31 6.84 -2.52
C LEU A 80 -6.67 6.55 -1.89
N GLY A 81 -7.13 5.29 -1.94
CA GLY A 81 -8.33 4.83 -1.23
C GLY A 81 -8.26 5.09 0.28
N ALA A 82 -7.15 4.74 0.92
CA ALA A 82 -6.94 4.99 2.34
C ALA A 82 -6.99 6.49 2.69
N ILE A 83 -6.34 7.34 1.89
CA ILE A 83 -6.35 8.80 2.05
C ILE A 83 -7.79 9.33 1.92
N MET A 84 -8.55 8.88 0.92
CA MET A 84 -9.95 9.28 0.74
C MET A 84 -10.81 8.94 1.97
N PHE A 85 -10.59 7.78 2.61
CA PHE A 85 -11.30 7.43 3.84
C PHE A 85 -10.91 8.29 5.04
N HIS A 86 -9.63 8.64 5.20
CA HIS A 86 -9.19 9.59 6.23
C HIS A 86 -9.76 11.00 6.01
N ILE A 87 -9.78 11.48 4.77
CA ILE A 87 -10.40 12.77 4.41
C ILE A 87 -11.90 12.75 4.74
N ARG A 88 -12.62 11.68 4.38
CA ARG A 88 -14.05 11.52 4.70
C ARG A 88 -14.32 11.55 6.21
N SER A 89 -13.42 10.99 7.00
CA SER A 89 -13.49 11.01 8.48
C SER A 89 -13.00 12.32 9.09
N LYS A 90 -12.59 13.32 8.27
CA LYS A 90 -12.03 14.61 8.70
C LYS A 90 -10.80 14.44 9.60
N ASP A 91 -10.00 13.43 9.32
CA ASP A 91 -8.79 13.18 10.09
C ASP A 91 -7.74 14.29 9.87
N PRO A 92 -6.97 14.63 10.92
CA PRO A 92 -5.79 15.47 10.76
C PRO A 92 -4.77 14.84 9.80
N ILE A 93 -3.97 15.70 9.16
CA ILE A 93 -2.99 15.30 8.13
C ILE A 93 -2.00 14.25 8.64
N ASN A 94 -1.64 14.30 9.92
CA ASN A 94 -0.73 13.34 10.54
C ASN A 94 -1.22 11.88 10.45
N LYS A 95 -2.54 11.62 10.45
CA LYS A 95 -3.08 10.25 10.33
C LYS A 95 -3.07 9.72 8.90
N MET A 96 -3.15 10.59 7.89
CA MET A 96 -3.05 10.22 6.48
C MET A 96 -1.60 10.21 5.95
N MET A 97 -0.67 10.79 6.71
CA MET A 97 0.74 10.90 6.33
C MET A 97 1.41 9.55 5.98
N PRO A 98 1.21 8.45 6.73
CA PRO A 98 1.78 7.15 6.34
C PRO A 98 1.30 6.67 4.96
N ALA A 99 0.00 6.84 4.67
CA ALA A 99 -0.56 6.46 3.37
C ALA A 99 -0.02 7.36 2.25
N ALA A 100 0.11 8.66 2.49
CA ALA A 100 0.66 9.60 1.52
C ALA A 100 2.14 9.31 1.19
N ILE A 101 2.96 9.00 2.20
CA ILE A 101 4.38 8.65 2.00
C ILE A 101 4.51 7.35 1.20
N LEU A 102 3.75 6.30 1.56
CA LEU A 102 3.78 5.04 0.82
C LEU A 102 3.27 5.19 -0.61
N MET A 103 2.26 6.03 -0.83
CA MET A 103 1.79 6.39 -2.17
C MET A 103 2.88 7.08 -2.98
N ALA A 104 3.57 8.06 -2.40
CA ALA A 104 4.67 8.78 -3.06
C ALA A 104 5.80 7.82 -3.45
N PHE A 105 6.22 6.93 -2.55
CA PHE A 105 7.24 5.93 -2.86
C PHE A 105 6.82 4.97 -3.98
N ALA A 106 5.57 4.54 -4.00
CA ALA A 106 5.03 3.70 -5.07
C ALA A 106 5.02 4.43 -6.43
N LEU A 107 4.63 5.71 -6.46
CA LEU A 107 4.64 6.52 -7.68
C LEU A 107 6.06 6.82 -8.17
N ILE A 108 7.00 7.10 -7.26
CA ILE A 108 8.42 7.29 -7.60
C ILE A 108 8.99 6.01 -8.21
N LEU A 109 8.73 4.85 -7.61
CA LEU A 109 9.17 3.56 -8.13
C LEU A 109 8.61 3.30 -9.54
N ALA A 110 7.31 3.54 -9.74
CA ALA A 110 6.68 3.41 -11.06
C ALA A 110 7.32 4.37 -12.09
N GLY A 111 7.56 5.63 -11.70
CA GLY A 111 8.17 6.64 -12.56
C GLY A 111 9.59 6.28 -12.99
N ILE A 112 10.43 5.80 -12.06
CA ILE A 112 11.82 5.36 -12.34
C ILE A 112 11.85 4.23 -13.38
N GLN A 113 10.82 3.39 -13.41
CA GLN A 113 10.78 2.23 -14.31
C GLN A 113 10.26 2.58 -15.71
N LEU A 114 9.62 3.74 -15.87
CA LEU A 114 9.11 4.25 -17.16
C LEU A 114 10.15 5.09 -17.93
N THR A 115 11.23 5.49 -17.25
CA THR A 115 12.38 6.22 -17.83
C THR A 115 13.53 5.29 -18.16
#